data_AF-A0A5H2YFR8-F1
#
_entry.id   AF-A0A5H2YFR8-F1
#
_cell.length_a   1.000
_cell.length_b   1.000
_cell.length_c   1.000
_cell.angle_alpha   90.00
_cell.angle_beta   90.00
_cell.angle_gamma   90.00
#
_symmetry.space_group_name_H-M   'P 1'
#
loop_
_entity.id
_entity.type
_entity.pdbx_description
1 polymer ?
#
loop_
_entity_poly.entity_id
_entity_poly.type
_entity_poly.pdbx_seq_one_letter_code
_entity_poly.pdbx_strand_id
1 'polypeptide(L)'
;MPCYIQPMKDGGTMFLCGEFGPHCGACASVGDFLCDFPVGDGKTCDMPLCESHATEVAPNVHYCPGHMVLWDEFRAAGGVQRELENVVPFARPKEGR
;
A
#
# COMPACT_ATOMS: atom_id res chain seq x y z
N MET A 1 12.43 2.97 23.33
CA MET A 1 11.01 3.35 23.16
C MET A 1 10.91 4.14 21.87
N PRO A 2 10.32 3.58 20.81
CA PRO A 2 10.13 4.27 19.55
C PRO A 2 9.16 5.45 19.72
N CYS A 3 9.35 6.49 18.90
CA CYS A 3 8.43 7.62 18.83
C CYS A 3 7.87 7.72 17.41
N TYR A 4 6.55 7.85 17.34
CA TYR A 4 5.73 7.91 16.14
C TYR A 4 5.33 9.37 15.90
N ILE A 5 5.38 9.80 14.65
CA ILE A 5 5.11 11.18 14.26
C ILE A 5 3.73 11.24 13.60
N GLN A 6 2.79 11.95 14.23
CA GLN A 6 1.43 12.11 13.72
C GLN A 6 1.14 13.56 13.32
N PRO A 7 0.76 13.85 12.06
CA PRO A 7 0.32 15.18 11.67
C PRO A 7 -1.06 15.48 12.27
N MET A 8 -1.22 16.68 12.83
CA MET A 8 -2.50 17.14 13.38
C MET A 8 -3.26 17.98 12.35
N LYS A 9 -4.59 18.03 12.47
CA LYS A 9 -5.47 18.74 11.52
C LYS A 9 -5.22 20.25 11.44
N ASP A 10 -4.65 20.84 12.48
CA ASP A 10 -4.27 22.25 12.57
C ASP A 10 -2.88 22.56 12.01
N GLY A 11 -2.19 21.56 11.44
CA GLY A 11 -0.82 21.68 10.93
C GLY A 11 0.26 21.48 11.99
N GLY A 12 -0.12 21.23 13.25
CA GLY A 12 0.83 20.83 14.29
C GLY A 12 1.33 19.39 14.10
N THR A 13 2.37 19.02 14.85
CA THR A 13 2.92 17.66 14.87
C THR A 13 2.81 17.09 16.28
N MET A 14 2.25 15.88 16.39
CA MET A 14 2.18 15.11 17.62
C MET A 14 3.27 14.05 17.63
N PHE A 15 3.95 13.91 18.77
CA PHE A 15 4.91 12.83 19.02
C PHE A 15 4.29 11.86 20.02
N LEU A 16 4.11 10.61 19.61
CA LEU A 16 3.62 9.53 20.45
C LEU A 16 4.79 8.59 20.72
N CYS A 17 5.24 8.46 21.97
CA CYS A 17 6.32 7.54 22.30
C CYS A 17 5.76 6.34 23.08
N GLY A 18 6.02 5.13 22.59
CA GLY A 18 5.43 3.90 23.11
C GLY A 18 5.64 2.74 22.15
N GLU A 19 4.95 1.63 22.34
CA GLU A 19 4.94 0.50 21.40
C GLU A 19 3.57 0.48 20.70
N PHE A 20 3.49 1.09 19.52
CA PHE A 20 2.25 1.20 18.73
C PHE A 20 2.29 0.39 17.43
N GLY A 21 3.30 -0.47 17.27
CA GLY A 21 3.51 -1.28 16.07
C GLY A 21 4.61 -0.74 15.15
N PRO A 22 4.72 -1.22 13.91
CA PRO A 22 5.75 -0.78 12.98
C PRO A 22 5.62 0.70 12.59
N HIS A 23 6.74 1.36 12.34
CA HIS A 23 6.76 2.72 11.79
C HIS A 23 6.54 2.72 10.29
N CYS A 24 5.76 3.70 9.80
CA CYS A 24 5.71 4.01 8.39
C CYS A 24 7.14 4.30 7.88
N GLY A 25 7.57 3.56 6.87
CA GLY A 25 8.90 3.69 6.27
C GLY A 25 9.16 5.04 5.60
N ALA A 26 8.11 5.83 5.32
CA ALA A 26 8.21 7.13 4.65
C ALA A 26 8.22 8.33 5.62
N CYS A 27 7.52 8.27 6.76
CA CYS A 27 7.35 9.44 7.64
C CYS A 27 7.44 9.14 9.14
N ALA A 28 7.71 7.89 9.54
CA ALA A 28 7.73 7.46 10.95
C ALA A 28 6.39 7.63 11.71
N SER A 29 5.28 7.83 11.02
CA SER A 29 3.93 7.68 11.59
C SER A 29 3.63 6.22 11.96
N VAL A 30 2.49 5.97 12.60
CA VAL A 30 1.98 4.61 12.86
C VAL A 30 1.69 3.92 11.53
N GLY A 31 2.31 2.75 11.32
CA GLY A 31 2.16 1.95 10.11
C GLY A 31 1.06 0.91 10.27
N ASP A 32 -0.11 1.18 9.71
CA ASP A 32 -1.28 0.29 9.76
C ASP A 32 -1.38 -0.65 8.53
N PHE A 33 -0.63 -0.36 7.47
CA PHE A 33 -0.65 -1.09 6.20
C PHE A 33 0.74 -1.64 5.86
N LEU A 34 0.80 -2.60 4.93
CA LEU A 34 2.06 -3.12 4.37
C LEU A 34 2.09 -2.87 2.86
N CYS A 35 3.29 -2.74 2.30
CA CYS A 35 3.47 -2.66 0.85
C CYS A 35 3.48 -4.04 0.19
N ASP A 36 2.45 -4.33 -0.60
CA ASP A 36 2.25 -5.62 -1.28
C ASP A 36 2.93 -5.72 -2.65
N PHE A 37 3.78 -4.76 -3.01
CA PHE A 37 4.41 -4.76 -4.33
C PHE A 37 5.36 -5.97 -4.47
N PRO A 38 5.27 -6.76 -5.55
CA PRO A 38 6.10 -7.93 -5.74
C PRO A 38 7.56 -7.53 -6.04
N VAL A 39 8.50 -8.09 -5.27
CA VAL A 39 9.94 -7.80 -5.40
C VAL A 39 10.76 -8.97 -5.96
N GLY A 40 10.08 -9.98 -6.51
CA GLY A 40 10.69 -11.21 -7.03
C GLY A 40 10.69 -12.34 -6.01
N ASP A 41 11.03 -13.56 -6.47
CA ASP A 41 11.13 -14.78 -5.64
C ASP A 41 9.89 -15.08 -4.77
N GLY A 42 8.69 -14.69 -5.23
CA GLY A 42 7.45 -14.85 -4.48
C GLY A 42 7.34 -13.97 -3.23
N LYS A 43 8.14 -12.91 -3.12
CA LYS A 43 8.15 -11.97 -1.99
C LYS A 43 7.49 -10.64 -2.34
N THR A 44 7.03 -9.97 -1.30
CA THR A 44 6.49 -8.61 -1.31
C THR A 44 7.45 -7.64 -0.61
N CYS A 45 7.25 -6.34 -0.83
CA CYS A 45 8.07 -5.31 -0.20
C CYS A 45 7.92 -5.29 1.33
N ASP A 46 6.71 -5.52 1.85
CA ASP A 46 6.35 -5.58 3.28
C ASP A 46 6.74 -4.34 4.10
N MET A 47 7.03 -3.22 3.44
CA MET A 47 7.32 -1.96 4.12
C MET A 47 6.07 -1.48 4.86
N PRO A 48 6.14 -1.16 6.16
CA PRO A 48 4.99 -0.60 6.85
C PRO A 48 4.66 0.81 6.39
N LEU A 49 3.37 1.12 6.27
CA LEU A 49 2.83 2.35 5.72
C LEU A 49 1.71 2.89 6.61
N CYS A 50 1.71 4.20 6.85
CA CYS A 50 0.53 4.87 7.38
C CYS A 50 -0.48 5.10 6.25
N GLU A 51 -1.72 5.41 6.60
CA GLU A 51 -2.81 5.65 5.63
C GLU A 51 -2.43 6.64 4.51
N SER A 52 -1.70 7.73 4.84
CA SER A 52 -1.29 8.72 3.83
C SER A 52 -0.26 8.22 2.82
N HIS A 53 0.47 7.14 3.12
CA HIS A 53 1.51 6.56 2.26
C HIS A 53 1.14 5.19 1.71
N ALA A 54 -0.02 4.64 2.09
CA ALA A 54 -0.55 3.39 1.55
C ALA A 54 -1.56 3.70 0.44
N THR A 55 -1.14 3.55 -0.81
CA THR A 55 -2.09 3.67 -1.94
C THR A 55 -2.72 2.32 -2.22
N GLU A 56 -4.03 2.20 -2.00
CA GLU A 56 -4.78 0.99 -2.32
C GLU A 56 -4.95 0.85 -3.85
N VAL A 57 -4.41 -0.22 -4.42
CA VAL A 57 -4.45 -0.50 -5.88
C VAL A 57 -5.45 -1.60 -6.24
N ALA A 58 -5.84 -2.41 -5.27
CA ALA A 58 -6.90 -3.41 -5.32
C ALA A 58 -7.39 -3.69 -3.89
N PRO A 59 -8.53 -4.37 -3.67
CA PRO A 59 -9.05 -4.61 -2.33
C PRO A 59 -8.01 -5.27 -1.41
N ASN A 60 -7.63 -4.57 -0.34
CA ASN A 60 -6.57 -4.98 0.60
C ASN A 60 -5.17 -5.17 -0.02
N VAL A 61 -4.86 -4.46 -1.11
CA VAL A 61 -3.53 -4.45 -1.73
C VAL A 61 -3.03 -3.02 -1.78
N HIS A 62 -1.95 -2.72 -1.07
CA HIS A 62 -1.42 -1.37 -0.90
C HIS A 62 0.01 -1.27 -1.40
N TYR A 63 0.33 -0.21 -2.14
CA TYR A 63 1.70 0.08 -2.56
C TYR A 63 2.24 1.34 -1.88
N CYS A 64 3.53 1.33 -1.57
CA CYS A 64 4.25 2.48 -1.04
C CYS A 64 4.52 3.52 -2.15
N PRO A 65 4.90 4.76 -1.80
CA PRO A 65 5.10 5.82 -2.79
C PRO A 65 6.13 5.45 -3.87
N GLY A 66 7.22 4.76 -3.50
CA GLY A 66 8.24 4.31 -4.45
C GLY A 66 7.71 3.25 -5.42
N HIS A 67 6.96 2.27 -4.93
CA HIS A 67 6.41 1.19 -5.76
C HIS A 67 5.19 1.61 -6.57
N MET A 68 4.47 2.66 -6.14
CA MET A 68 3.43 3.27 -6.96
C MET A 68 3.98 3.85 -8.27
N VAL A 69 5.18 4.44 -8.25
CA VAL A 69 5.83 4.94 -9.47
C VAL A 69 6.07 3.79 -10.45
N LEU A 70 6.63 2.67 -9.99
CA LEU A 70 6.88 1.51 -10.84
C LEU A 70 5.58 0.88 -11.36
N TRP A 71 4.55 0.85 -10.52
CA TRP A 71 3.24 0.35 -10.92
C TRP A 71 2.60 1.21 -12.01
N ASP A 72 2.67 2.54 -11.87
CA ASP A 72 2.15 3.48 -12.85
C ASP A 72 2.89 3.38 -14.19
N GLU A 73 4.22 3.24 -14.17
CA GLU A 73 5.03 2.98 -15.37
C GLU A 73 4.64 1.67 -16.06
N PHE A 74 4.48 0.59 -15.29
CA PHE A 74 4.03 -0.71 -15.81
C PHE A 74 2.65 -0.62 -16.47
N ARG A 75 1.71 0.07 -15.81
CA ARG A 75 0.36 0.32 -16.34
C ARG A 75 0.40 1.14 -17.62
N ALA A 76 1.14 2.25 -17.63
CA ALA A 76 1.27 3.14 -18.78
C ALA A 76 1.90 2.42 -19.99
N ALA A 77 2.82 1.50 -19.75
CA ALA A 77 3.41 0.63 -20.77
C ALA A 77 2.46 -0.48 -21.28
N GLY A 78 1.19 -0.51 -20.83
CA GLY A 78 0.21 -1.52 -21.23
C GLY A 78 0.41 -2.88 -20.57
N GLY A 79 1.21 -2.96 -19.49
CA GLY A 79 1.50 -4.19 -18.76
C GLY A 79 0.24 -4.94 -18.32
N VAL A 80 -0.70 -4.22 -17.69
CA VAL A 80 -1.97 -4.84 -17.24
C VAL A 80 -2.75 -5.46 -18.38
N GLN A 81 -2.84 -4.78 -19.53
CA GLN A 81 -3.56 -5.32 -20.68
C GLN A 81 -2.91 -6.61 -21.18
N ARG A 82 -1.57 -6.64 -21.28
CA ARG A 82 -0.82 -7.83 -21.71
C ARG A 82 -0.99 -9.01 -20.76
N GLU A 83 -0.91 -8.78 -19.45
CA GLU A 83 -1.04 -9.86 -18.46
C GLU A 83 -2.47 -10.41 -18.38
N LEU A 84 -3.48 -9.57 -18.63
CA LEU A 84 -4.88 -9.95 -18.51
C LEU A 84 -5.53 -10.38 -19.84
N GLU A 85 -4.84 -10.26 -20.98
CA GLU A 85 -5.44 -10.52 -22.30
C GLU A 85 -5.97 -11.96 -22.45
N ASN A 86 -5.38 -12.91 -21.73
CA ASN A 86 -5.74 -14.33 -21.73
C ASN A 86 -6.46 -14.78 -20.45
N VAL A 87 -6.83 -13.84 -19.57
CA VAL A 87 -7.50 -14.13 -18.30
C VAL A 87 -9.00 -13.86 -18.45
N VAL A 88 -9.83 -14.89 -18.22
CA VAL A 88 -11.29 -14.73 -18.16
C VAL A 88 -11.66 -14.22 -16.76
N PRO A 89 -12.26 -13.03 -16.63
CA PRO A 89 -12.69 -12.53 -15.32
C PRO A 89 -13.71 -13.48 -14.69
N PHE A 90 -13.52 -13.79 -13.41
CA PHE A 90 -14.50 -14.57 -12.66
C PHE A 90 -15.79 -13.75 -12.47
N ALA A 91 -16.86 -14.14 -13.15
CA ALA A 91 -18.18 -13.55 -12.93
C ALA A 91 -18.73 -14.04 -11.59
N ARG A 92 -18.88 -13.14 -10.61
CA ARG A 92 -19.60 -13.49 -9.38
C ARG A 92 -21.03 -13.90 -9.75
N PRO A 93 -21.49 -15.10 -9.38
CA PRO A 93 -22.89 -15.47 -9.61
C PRO A 93 -23.78 -14.45 -8.91
N LYS A 94 -24.87 -14.04 -9.58
CA LYS A 94 -25.86 -13.15 -8.97
C LYS A 94 -26.51 -13.89 -7.82
N GLU A 95 -26.15 -13.50 -6.60
CA GLU A 95 -26.78 -13.97 -5.38
C GLU A 95 -28.27 -13.60 -5.45
N GLY A 96 -29.12 -14.62 -5.53
CA GLY A 96 -30.56 -14.45 -5.64
C GLY A 96 -31.09 -13.69 -4.43
N ARG A 97 -31.80 -12.60 -4.70
CA ARG A 97 -32.62 -11.89 -3.72
C ARG A 97 -33.94 -12.62 -3.52
#